data_AF-A0A2D5VN54-F1
#
_entry.id   AF-A0A2D5VN54-F1
#
_cell.length_a   1.000
_cell.length_b   1.000
_cell.length_c   1.000
_cell.angle_alpha   90.00
_cell.angle_beta   90.00
_cell.angle_gamma   90.00
#
_symmetry.space_group_name_H-M   'P 1'
#
loop_
_entity.id
_entity.type
_entity.pdbx_description
1 polymer ?
#
loop_
_entity_poly.entity_id
_entity_poly.type
_entity_poly.pdbx_seq_one_letter_code
_entity_poly.pdbx_strand_id
1 'polypeptide(L)'
;DLYDRDGAKLAGLMAKMNARDDVVSLDEDKLAKARELFDSLAVDEATTVEVMKTVFEESGYLLDPHTAIGVKAARECRRNPNIPMITLGTAHPVKFEDAVQRAGYDMPELPHHLKDLMEREERLTVLPSDLETVQQFIAEHTFDH
;
A
#
# COMPACT_ATOMS: atom_id res chain seq x y z
N ASP A 1 -9.07 18.95 9.48
CA ASP A 1 -8.02 17.97 9.88
C ASP A 1 -7.81 18.11 11.39
N LEU A 2 -6.89 17.35 11.99
CA LEU A 2 -6.68 17.32 13.43
C LEU A 2 -6.25 18.69 14.00
N TYR A 3 -5.51 19.49 13.23
CA TYR A 3 -5.01 20.80 13.64
C TYR A 3 -5.86 21.96 13.12
N ASP A 4 -7.11 21.71 12.74
CA ASP A 4 -8.07 22.74 12.33
C ASP A 4 -7.56 23.60 11.15
N ARG A 5 -6.75 22.98 10.27
CA ARG A 5 -6.07 23.63 9.13
C ARG A 5 -5.04 24.70 9.52
N ASP A 6 -4.51 24.64 10.75
CA ASP A 6 -3.43 25.52 11.21
C ASP A 6 -2.09 25.13 10.58
N GLY A 7 -1.73 25.87 9.53
CA GLY A 7 -0.48 25.64 8.79
C GLY A 7 0.79 25.89 9.62
N ALA A 8 0.75 26.80 10.60
CA ALA A 8 1.92 27.09 11.42
C ALA A 8 2.22 25.92 12.37
N LYS A 9 1.18 25.33 12.98
CA LYS A 9 1.33 24.13 13.81
C LYS A 9 1.83 22.93 13.00
N LEU A 10 1.28 22.70 11.82
CA LEU A 10 1.73 21.61 10.95
C LEU A 10 3.19 21.80 10.52
N ALA A 11 3.58 23.02 10.13
CA ALA A 11 4.96 23.34 9.78
C ALA A 11 5.92 23.05 10.94
N GLY A 12 5.54 23.42 12.17
CA GLY A 12 6.30 23.09 13.37
C GLY A 12 6.44 21.59 13.63
N LEU A 13 5.35 20.82 13.44
CA LEU A 13 5.37 19.36 13.58
C LEU A 13 6.29 18.70 12.54
N MET A 14 6.21 19.14 11.28
CA MET A 14 7.05 18.64 10.20
C MET A 14 8.52 19.02 10.40
N ALA A 15 8.82 20.21 10.91
CA ALA A 15 10.17 20.62 11.24
C ALA A 15 10.81 19.70 12.29
N LYS A 16 10.07 19.35 13.35
CA LYS A 16 10.52 18.37 14.36
C LYS A 16 10.75 16.99 13.75
N MET A 17 9.81 16.51 12.92
CA MET A 17 9.95 15.20 12.26
C MET A 17 11.17 15.13 11.34
N ASN A 18 11.46 16.22 10.63
CA ASN A 18 12.60 16.32 9.73
C ASN A 18 13.94 16.42 10.47
N ALA A 19 13.96 16.96 11.69
CA ALA A 19 15.17 17.01 12.51
C ALA A 19 15.65 15.61 12.93
N ARG A 20 14.72 14.64 13.07
CA ARG A 20 14.99 13.24 13.46
C ARG A 20 15.82 13.10 14.74
N ASP A 21 15.71 14.09 15.62
CA ASP A 21 16.41 14.18 16.89
C ASP A 21 15.59 13.59 18.05
N ASP A 22 14.27 13.48 17.89
CA ASP A 22 13.36 12.95 18.89
C ASP A 22 12.13 12.26 18.27
N VAL A 23 11.36 11.54 19.11
CA VAL A 23 10.06 10.98 18.76
C VAL A 23 9.02 12.10 18.68
N VAL A 24 8.44 12.25 17.48
CA VAL A 24 7.34 13.20 17.28
C VAL A 24 6.03 12.57 17.71
N SER A 25 5.39 13.15 18.71
CA SER A 25 4.06 12.77 19.19
C SER A 25 3.02 13.84 18.84
N LEU A 26 1.79 13.41 18.58
CA LEU A 26 0.64 14.31 18.49
C LEU A 26 0.20 14.72 19.90
N ASP A 27 -0.42 15.90 20.02
CA ASP A 27 -1.08 16.30 21.26
C ASP A 27 -2.20 15.30 21.57
N GLU A 28 -2.39 14.96 22.85
CA GLU A 28 -3.31 13.88 23.27
C GLU A 28 -4.75 14.11 22.80
N ASP A 29 -5.22 15.36 22.82
CA ASP A 29 -6.56 15.72 22.35
C ASP A 29 -6.70 15.52 20.83
N LYS A 30 -5.64 15.76 20.06
CA LYS A 30 -5.61 15.54 18.61
C LYS A 30 -5.58 14.05 18.28
N LEU A 31 -4.81 13.27 19.03
CA LEU A 31 -4.80 11.82 18.89
C LEU A 31 -6.16 11.20 19.29
N ALA A 32 -6.80 11.72 20.34
CA ALA A 32 -8.14 11.30 20.74
C ALA A 32 -9.16 11.56 19.63
N LYS A 33 -9.16 12.77 19.05
CA LYS A 33 -10.00 13.10 17.88
C LYS A 33 -9.74 12.20 16.67
N ALA A 34 -8.49 11.82 16.42
CA ALA A 34 -8.18 10.88 15.35
C ALA A 34 -8.81 9.50 15.61
N ARG A 35 -8.72 9.01 16.85
CA ARG A 35 -9.30 7.73 17.27
C ARG A 35 -10.83 7.70 17.26
N GLU A 36 -11.49 8.85 17.28
CA GLU A 36 -12.94 8.90 17.04
C GLU A 36 -13.31 8.49 15.61
N LEU A 37 -12.43 8.71 14.64
CA LEU A 37 -12.70 8.50 13.21
C LEU A 37 -11.94 7.32 12.58
N PHE A 38 -10.76 6.99 13.12
CA PHE A 38 -9.86 6.01 12.54
C PHE A 38 -9.50 4.93 13.56
N ASP A 39 -9.48 3.68 13.09
CA ASP A 39 -8.83 2.55 13.74
C ASP A 39 -7.69 2.06 12.86
N SER A 40 -6.73 1.36 13.44
CA SER A 40 -5.62 0.76 12.70
C SER A 40 -5.25 -0.60 13.26
N LEU A 41 -4.74 -1.47 12.38
CA LEU A 41 -4.23 -2.78 12.73
C LEU A 41 -2.98 -3.05 11.90
N ALA A 42 -1.91 -3.51 12.54
CA ALA A 42 -0.78 -4.11 11.87
C ALA A 42 -1.04 -5.62 11.72
N VAL A 43 -0.79 -6.15 10.53
CA VAL A 43 -1.00 -7.57 10.21
C VAL A 43 0.33 -8.12 9.72
N ASP A 44 0.78 -9.20 10.33
CA ASP A 44 2.01 -9.87 9.91
C ASP A 44 1.78 -10.75 8.67
N GLU A 45 2.88 -11.25 8.14
CA GLU A 45 2.90 -12.01 6.89
C GLU A 45 2.20 -13.36 7.02
N ALA A 46 2.35 -14.05 8.15
CA ALA A 46 1.70 -15.33 8.42
C ALA A 46 0.17 -15.18 8.45
N THR A 47 -0.31 -14.19 9.19
CA THR A 47 -1.73 -13.85 9.27
C THR A 47 -2.27 -13.42 7.92
N THR A 48 -1.48 -12.68 7.13
CA THR A 48 -1.87 -12.25 5.77
C THR A 48 -2.15 -13.47 4.88
N VAL A 49 -1.25 -14.46 4.88
CA VAL A 49 -1.43 -15.70 4.12
C VAL A 49 -2.63 -16.51 4.61
N GLU A 50 -2.86 -16.60 5.91
CA GLU A 50 -4.04 -17.28 6.48
C GLU A 50 -5.35 -16.63 6.05
N VAL A 51 -5.39 -15.29 5.99
CA VAL A 51 -6.57 -14.55 5.54
C VAL A 51 -6.82 -14.78 4.05
N MET A 52 -5.77 -14.83 3.22
CA MET A 52 -5.89 -15.19 1.79
C MET A 52 -6.53 -16.57 1.64
N LYS A 53 -6.06 -17.57 2.39
CA LYS A 53 -6.62 -18.92 2.39
C LYS A 53 -8.08 -18.95 2.81
N THR A 54 -8.38 -18.36 3.96
CA THR A 54 -9.72 -18.33 4.54
C THR A 54 -10.73 -17.71 3.57
N VAL A 55 -10.39 -16.56 2.96
CA VAL A 55 -11.31 -15.89 2.03
C VAL A 55 -11.51 -16.69 0.75
N PHE A 56 -10.46 -17.33 0.24
CA PHE A 56 -10.59 -18.21 -0.93
C PHE A 56 -11.46 -19.43 -0.63
N GLU A 57 -11.28 -20.07 0.54
CA GLU A 57 -12.12 -21.20 0.98
C GLU A 57 -13.60 -20.79 1.18
N GLU A 58 -13.84 -19.60 1.75
CA GLU A 58 -15.19 -19.09 2.01
C GLU A 58 -15.94 -18.65 0.75
N SER A 59 -15.24 -18.13 -0.26
CA SER A 59 -15.87 -17.38 -1.36
C SER A 59 -15.39 -17.74 -2.76
N GLY A 60 -14.30 -18.50 -2.89
CA GLY A 60 -13.59 -18.72 -4.15
C GLY A 60 -12.84 -17.49 -4.67
N TYR A 61 -12.80 -16.39 -3.92
CA TYR A 61 -12.12 -15.16 -4.33
C TYR A 61 -10.68 -15.12 -3.79
N LEU A 62 -9.70 -15.10 -4.69
CA LEU A 62 -8.29 -15.01 -4.33
C LEU A 62 -7.89 -13.54 -4.12
N LEU A 63 -7.44 -13.22 -2.91
CA LEU A 63 -6.94 -11.90 -2.55
C LEU A 63 -5.48 -11.72 -2.93
N ASP A 64 -5.09 -10.47 -3.22
CA ASP A 64 -3.69 -10.05 -3.11
C ASP A 64 -3.34 -9.78 -1.63
N PRO A 65 -2.05 -9.82 -1.22
CA PRO A 65 -1.67 -9.66 0.17
C PRO A 65 -2.07 -8.32 0.80
N HIS A 66 -2.08 -7.20 0.05
CA HIS A 66 -2.50 -5.88 0.55
C HIS A 66 -4.00 -5.87 0.85
N THR A 67 -4.79 -6.47 -0.04
CA THR A 67 -6.23 -6.61 0.18
C THR A 67 -6.51 -7.53 1.36
N ALA A 68 -5.74 -8.61 1.55
CA ALA A 68 -5.87 -9.49 2.72
C ALA A 68 -5.58 -8.77 4.04
N ILE A 69 -4.54 -7.92 4.10
CA ILE A 69 -4.29 -7.04 5.26
C ILE A 69 -5.50 -6.14 5.53
N GLY A 70 -6.03 -5.51 4.47
CA GLY A 70 -7.23 -4.68 4.56
C GLY A 70 -8.46 -5.44 5.06
N VAL A 71 -8.67 -6.68 4.61
CA VAL A 71 -9.78 -7.54 5.06
C VAL A 71 -9.62 -7.91 6.53
N LYS A 72 -8.40 -8.25 6.96
CA LYS A 72 -8.13 -8.57 8.37
C LYS A 72 -8.37 -7.36 9.27
N ALA A 73 -7.80 -6.21 8.92
CA ALA A 73 -8.02 -4.96 9.66
C ALA A 73 -9.52 -4.58 9.69
N ALA A 74 -10.22 -4.72 8.57
CA ALA A 74 -11.65 -4.46 8.48
C ALA A 74 -12.48 -5.41 9.35
N ARG A 75 -12.11 -6.69 9.46
CA ARG A 75 -12.82 -7.67 10.32
C ARG A 75 -12.59 -7.39 11.81
N GLU A 76 -11.37 -7.03 12.21
CA GLU A 76 -11.01 -6.79 13.62
C GLU A 76 -11.45 -5.39 14.13
N CYS A 77 -11.31 -4.36 13.29
CA CYS A 77 -11.58 -2.98 13.70
C CYS A 77 -13.03 -2.53 13.45
N ARG A 78 -13.90 -3.41 12.94
CA ARG A 78 -15.30 -3.05 12.65
C ARG A 78 -16.06 -2.77 13.95
N ARG A 79 -16.42 -1.50 14.14
CA ARG A 79 -17.17 -1.04 15.33
C ARG A 79 -18.64 -1.45 15.36
N ASN A 80 -19.27 -1.65 14.20
CA ASN A 80 -20.70 -1.96 14.11
C ASN A 80 -20.99 -3.04 13.06
N PRO A 81 -21.49 -4.23 13.46
CA PRO A 81 -21.80 -5.32 12.53
C PRO A 81 -23.02 -5.03 11.63
N ASN A 82 -23.83 -4.01 11.94
CA ASN A 82 -25.00 -3.63 11.13
C ASN A 82 -24.66 -2.66 9.99
N ILE A 83 -23.45 -2.07 9.97
CA ILE A 83 -23.02 -1.16 8.91
C ILE A 83 -22.14 -1.93 7.93
N PRO A 84 -22.47 -1.98 6.62
CA PRO A 84 -21.65 -2.67 5.63
C PRO A 84 -20.19 -2.22 5.66
N MET A 85 -19.28 -3.18 5.63
CA MET A 85 -17.85 -2.93 5.58
C MET A 85 -17.37 -3.06 4.13
N ILE A 86 -16.61 -2.07 3.65
CA ILE A 86 -16.02 -2.07 2.32
C ILE A 86 -14.51 -2.10 2.47
N THR A 87 -13.88 -3.14 1.94
CA THR A 87 -12.42 -3.25 1.84
C THR A 87 -11.98 -2.91 0.42
N LEU A 88 -10.98 -2.05 0.28
CA LEU A 88 -10.45 -1.65 -1.03
C LEU A 88 -9.50 -2.74 -1.55
N GLY A 89 -9.83 -3.31 -2.71
CA GLY A 89 -8.94 -4.19 -3.46
C GLY A 89 -7.88 -3.38 -4.18
N THR A 90 -6.69 -3.23 -3.60
CA THR A 90 -5.68 -2.29 -4.11
C THR A 90 -4.86 -2.84 -5.26
N ALA A 91 -4.81 -4.16 -5.44
CA ALA A 91 -4.09 -4.78 -6.53
C ALA A 91 -4.73 -6.11 -6.98
N HIS A 92 -4.19 -6.66 -8.06
CA HIS A 92 -4.58 -7.98 -8.57
C HIS A 92 -3.57 -9.03 -8.05
N PRO A 93 -4.00 -10.25 -7.65
CA PRO A 93 -3.10 -11.25 -7.06
C PRO A 93 -1.93 -11.65 -7.97
N VAL A 94 -2.12 -11.58 -9.31
CA VAL A 94 -1.06 -11.87 -10.30
C VAL A 94 0.21 -11.04 -10.11
N LYS A 95 0.13 -9.89 -9.43
CA LYS A 95 1.29 -9.04 -9.12
C LYS A 95 2.16 -9.59 -7.97
N PHE A 96 1.70 -10.61 -7.25
CA PHE A 96 2.32 -11.08 -6.01
C PHE A 96 2.42 -12.61 -5.97
N GLU A 97 3.19 -13.17 -6.90
CA GLU A 97 3.35 -14.62 -7.07
C GLU A 97 3.76 -15.35 -5.79
N ASP A 98 4.78 -14.86 -5.07
CA ASP A 98 5.25 -15.47 -3.81
C ASP A 98 4.12 -15.63 -2.78
N ALA A 99 3.32 -14.58 -2.58
CA ALA A 99 2.22 -14.61 -1.62
C ALA A 99 1.14 -15.62 -2.02
N VAL A 100 0.82 -15.71 -3.31
CA VAL A 100 -0.15 -16.68 -3.85
C VAL A 100 0.34 -18.11 -3.67
N GLN A 101 1.61 -18.39 -4.00
CA GLN A 101 2.22 -19.70 -3.83
C GLN A 101 2.26 -20.13 -2.36
N ARG A 102 2.58 -19.20 -1.45
CA ARG A 102 2.58 -19.47 0.00
C ARG A 102 1.19 -19.67 0.59
N ALA A 103 0.19 -19.03 -0.02
CA ALA A 103 -1.22 -19.34 0.24
C ALA A 103 -1.64 -20.72 -0.29
N GLY A 104 -0.81 -21.37 -1.11
CA GLY A 104 -1.03 -22.72 -1.60
C GLY A 104 -1.96 -22.80 -2.82
N TYR A 105 -2.03 -21.71 -3.60
CA TYR A 105 -2.88 -21.63 -4.79
C TYR A 105 -2.06 -21.45 -6.06
N ASP A 106 -2.65 -21.87 -7.17
CA ASP A 106 -2.10 -21.62 -8.51
C ASP A 106 -2.24 -20.13 -8.87
N MET A 107 -1.33 -19.67 -9.74
CA MET A 107 -1.37 -18.30 -10.23
C MET A 107 -2.62 -18.04 -11.07
N PRO A 108 -3.34 -16.93 -10.84
CA PRO A 108 -4.45 -16.56 -11.70
C PRO A 108 -3.93 -16.24 -13.10
N GLU A 109 -4.71 -16.59 -14.12
CA GLU A 109 -4.39 -16.23 -15.50
C GLU A 109 -4.31 -14.70 -15.66
N LEU A 110 -3.40 -14.25 -16.54
CA LEU A 110 -3.35 -12.85 -16.93
C LEU A 110 -4.65 -12.47 -17.65
N PRO A 111 -5.18 -11.24 -17.43
CA PRO A 111 -6.29 -10.72 -18.21
C PRO A 111 -6.01 -10.83 -19.71
N HIS A 112 -7.05 -11.03 -20.53
CA HIS A 112 -6.91 -11.26 -21.98
C HIS A 112 -6.01 -10.23 -22.69
N HIS A 113 -6.09 -8.95 -22.29
CA HIS A 113 -5.31 -7.86 -22.89
C HIS A 113 -3.84 -7.79 -22.43
N LEU A 114 -3.42 -8.67 -21.52
CA LEU A 114 -2.06 -8.80 -20.98
C LEU A 114 -1.43 -10.18 -21.24
N LYS A 115 -2.06 -11.05 -22.03
CA LYS A 115 -1.53 -12.41 -22.27
C LYS A 115 -0.13 -12.43 -22.89
N ASP A 116 0.16 -11.46 -23.74
CA ASP A 116 1.45 -11.28 -24.42
C ASP A 116 2.42 -10.40 -23.62
N LEU A 117 2.05 -9.93 -22.42
CA LEU A 117 2.81 -8.90 -21.69
C LEU A 117 4.28 -9.30 -21.49
N MET A 118 4.54 -10.57 -21.18
CA MET A 118 5.89 -11.11 -20.94
C MET A 118 6.69 -11.35 -22.24
N GLU A 119 6.05 -11.27 -23.40
CA GLU A 119 6.67 -11.46 -24.72
C GLU A 119 7.03 -10.12 -25.38
N ARG A 120 6.54 -9.00 -24.85
CA ARG A 120 6.81 -7.67 -25.39
C ARG A 120 8.26 -7.26 -25.17
N GLU A 121 8.84 -6.60 -26.17
CA GLU A 121 10.20 -6.05 -26.05
C GLU A 121 10.24 -4.95 -24.99
N GLU A 122 11.11 -5.13 -23.99
CA GLU A 122 11.39 -4.10 -23.00
C GLU A 122 12.31 -3.03 -23.59
N ARG A 123 11.91 -1.76 -23.47
CA ARG A 123 12.75 -0.62 -23.83
C ARG A 123 13.18 0.11 -22.56
N LEU A 124 14.44 -0.07 -22.17
CA LEU A 124 15.03 0.55 -20.98
C LEU A 124 16.46 0.99 -21.25
N THR A 125 16.93 2.00 -20.50
CA THR A 125 18.33 2.43 -20.46
C THR A 125 18.84 2.27 -19.04
N VAL A 126 19.90 1.48 -18.86
CA VAL A 126 20.52 1.26 -17.55
C VAL A 126 21.50 2.40 -17.28
N LEU A 127 21.33 3.09 -16.15
CA LEU A 127 22.20 4.16 -15.71
C LEU A 127 22.89 3.79 -14.38
N PRO A 128 24.11 4.29 -14.13
CA PRO A 128 24.71 4.20 -12.80
C PRO A 128 23.88 4.98 -11.77
N SER A 129 23.97 4.60 -10.50
CA SER A 129 23.37 5.32 -9.37
C SER A 129 24.14 6.62 -9.06
N ASP A 130 24.18 7.52 -10.03
CA ASP A 130 24.89 8.79 -9.99
C ASP A 130 23.97 9.95 -10.40
N LEU A 131 23.95 11.03 -9.61
CA LEU A 131 23.00 12.12 -9.78
C LEU A 131 23.24 12.90 -11.09
N GLU A 132 24.50 13.20 -11.40
CA GLU A 132 24.87 13.96 -12.59
C GLU A 132 24.52 13.18 -13.85
N THR A 133 24.80 11.88 -13.86
CA THR A 133 24.45 10.99 -14.97
C THR A 133 22.95 10.93 -15.23
N VAL A 134 22.12 10.83 -14.18
CA VAL A 134 20.65 10.83 -14.34
C VAL A 134 20.14 12.18 -14.85
N GLN A 135 20.67 13.30 -14.33
CA GLN A 135 20.28 14.64 -14.76
C GLN A 135 20.62 14.87 -16.24
N GLN A 136 21.83 14.49 -16.66
CA GLN A 136 22.27 14.61 -18.04
C GLN A 136 21.41 13.76 -18.98
N PHE A 137 21.13 12.51 -18.60
CA PHE A 137 20.26 11.63 -19.40
C PHE A 137 18.86 12.24 -19.60
N ILE A 138 18.26 12.80 -18.55
CA ILE A 138 16.97 13.49 -18.67
C ILE A 138 17.08 14.67 -19.63
N ALA A 139 18.08 15.54 -19.45
CA ALA A 139 18.24 16.75 -20.27
C ALA A 139 18.37 16.43 -21.76
N GLU A 140 19.10 15.37 -22.12
CA GLU A 140 19.29 14.90 -23.49
C GLU A 140 18.03 14.27 -24.11
N HIS A 141 17.04 13.85 -23.31
CA HIS A 141 15.86 13.10 -23.77
C HIS A 141 14.52 13.82 -23.53
N THR A 142 14.51 15.04 -22.97
CA THR A 142 13.28 15.83 -22.78
C THR A 142 13.16 17.04 -23.70
N PHE A 143 14.25 17.51 -24.28
CA PHE A 143 14.24 18.70 -25.14
C PHE A 143 14.71 18.32 -26.54
N ASP A 144 13.76 18.19 -27.48
CA ASP A 144 14.08 18.14 -28.91
C ASP A 144 14.73 19.47 -29.31
N HIS A 145 15.88 19.42 -29.97
CA HIS A 145 16.40 20.52 -30.79
C HIS A 145 15.94 20.38 -32.23
#